data_AF-A0A075GEE7-F1
#
_entry.id   AF-A0A075GEE7-F1
#
_cell.length_a   1.000
_cell.length_b   1.000
_cell.length_c   1.000
_cell.angle_alpha   90.00
_cell.angle_beta   90.00
_cell.angle_gamma   90.00
#
_symmetry.space_group_name_H-M   'P 1'
#
loop_
_entity.id
_entity.type
_entity.pdbx_description
1 polymer ?
#
loop_
_entity_poly.entity_id
_entity_poly.type
_entity_poly.pdbx_seq_one_letter_code
_entity_poly.pdbx_strand_id
1 'polypeptide(L)'
;MKTRKKGIIFFAVVAGIMLASGITIAIPGKEVEDNDLEVFVVGDGYTDEERPQFCGTNDKAKSTDFVTEFKIPTACTQPLAITTEPNGTVWFAQTNTGNIAKFDPLTEKFTEYTNSRWVDAESQLKQKLRSMMWGMDYSPDGAIWYTDEATDSIWRFSIDDETYNTINFPISEDVSSLPQKLVIDGSNVIVNDFTGGKLTIFGYSQDSLSYASIPSALDGFTSDFTIDSENNIWYTNWNSDGTGILIKFNYKEWESQLSISSQVDSLLLQDFIQFFQFPSGMTAPNGVSVGPNQNIWIVDTTSSYFFSFDPVTEEFTKYVTSVPTIDSYGNASGFIKSPISRPYWIEHSGDNLVMNEQTANRIGVFNPSTETLVEYTVPSRNPNWSDCEGIEYCGVAQVFDFAIDGKKIWFTEWVENNIGVVDTSIPLPFSIDIDTQSITLEKGQTANVMLSVITTTGELAGGVTVNSSTTSLFSDIIVASEPKELYLADGSKTISIQITASNDALSGTHKVLLGAYNNEIAISQFITVTIV
;
A
#
# COMPACT_ATOMS: atom_id res chain seq x y z
N MET A 1 28.07 13.22 -23.36
CA MET A 1 26.76 13.43 -22.68
C MET A 1 26.19 12.06 -22.33
N LYS A 2 26.29 11.66 -21.06
CA LYS A 2 25.77 10.37 -20.57
C LYS A 2 24.28 10.53 -20.27
N THR A 3 23.47 9.71 -20.92
CA THR A 3 22.03 9.56 -20.72
C THR A 3 21.74 8.97 -19.34
N ARG A 4 21.17 9.77 -18.44
CA ARG A 4 20.51 9.28 -17.21
C ARG A 4 19.11 8.77 -17.57
N LYS A 5 19.05 7.56 -18.13
CA LYS A 5 17.82 6.74 -18.12
C LYS A 5 17.95 5.82 -16.92
N LYS A 6 17.12 6.02 -15.87
CA LYS A 6 16.63 4.96 -14.94
C LYS A 6 15.79 5.40 -13.72
N GLY A 7 15.50 6.69 -13.51
CA GLY A 7 14.62 7.14 -12.41
C GLY A 7 13.16 7.47 -12.77
N ILE A 8 12.71 7.21 -14.00
CA ILE A 8 11.44 7.76 -14.54
C ILE A 8 10.20 6.89 -14.22
N ILE A 9 10.35 5.62 -13.84
CA ILE A 9 9.22 4.67 -13.83
C ILE A 9 8.32 4.79 -12.58
N PHE A 10 8.87 5.14 -11.41
CA PHE A 10 8.05 5.34 -10.20
C PHE A 10 7.28 6.67 -10.26
N PHE A 11 7.96 7.75 -10.65
CA PHE A 11 7.34 9.05 -10.87
C PHE A 11 6.36 9.04 -12.03
N ALA A 12 6.56 8.28 -13.11
CA ALA A 12 5.57 8.24 -14.21
C ALA A 12 4.22 7.61 -13.81
N VAL A 13 4.12 6.92 -12.67
CA VAL A 13 2.87 6.28 -12.20
C VAL A 13 2.26 7.03 -11.02
N VAL A 14 3.03 7.54 -10.04
CA VAL A 14 2.45 8.48 -9.07
C VAL A 14 2.15 9.82 -9.75
N ALA A 15 3.08 10.36 -10.55
CA ALA A 15 2.75 11.47 -11.45
C ALA A 15 1.81 11.03 -12.58
N GLY A 16 1.69 9.75 -12.92
CA GLY A 16 0.67 9.25 -13.85
C GLY A 16 -0.74 9.26 -13.26
N ILE A 17 -0.89 8.87 -11.99
CA ILE A 17 -2.11 8.94 -11.18
C ILE A 17 -2.43 10.41 -10.87
N MET A 18 -1.44 11.25 -10.55
CA MET A 18 -1.62 12.69 -10.37
C MET A 18 -1.94 13.42 -11.70
N LEU A 19 -1.26 13.10 -12.80
CA LEU A 19 -1.56 13.66 -14.13
C LEU A 19 -2.90 13.16 -14.68
N ALA A 20 -3.28 11.89 -14.43
CA ALA A 20 -4.58 11.34 -14.86
C ALA A 20 -5.74 11.81 -13.97
N SER A 21 -5.52 12.12 -12.69
CA SER A 21 -6.55 12.70 -11.81
C SER A 21 -6.75 14.21 -12.02
N GLY A 22 -6.01 14.85 -12.94
CA GLY A 22 -6.05 16.31 -13.15
C GLY A 22 -5.36 17.11 -12.03
N ILE A 23 -4.58 16.47 -11.16
CA ILE A 23 -3.78 17.14 -10.13
C ILE A 23 -2.55 17.75 -10.79
N THR A 24 -2.61 19.05 -11.10
CA THR A 24 -1.46 19.82 -11.58
C THR A 24 -0.59 20.24 -10.39
N ILE A 25 0.51 19.51 -10.13
CA ILE A 25 1.61 20.09 -9.34
C ILE A 25 2.34 21.08 -10.25
N ALA A 26 2.41 22.34 -9.82
CA ALA A 26 3.27 23.33 -10.47
C ALA A 26 4.73 22.85 -10.39
N ILE A 27 5.25 22.29 -11.48
CA ILE A 27 6.67 21.92 -11.59
C ILE A 27 7.48 23.23 -11.70
N PRO A 28 8.41 23.53 -10.79
CA PRO A 28 9.22 24.73 -10.88
C PRO A 28 10.03 24.74 -12.19
N GLY A 29 9.83 25.77 -13.02
CA GLY A 29 10.63 26.02 -14.23
C GLY A 29 9.99 25.64 -15.56
N LYS A 30 8.70 25.28 -15.60
CA LYS A 30 7.93 25.22 -16.85
C LYS A 30 7.00 26.44 -16.91
N GLU A 31 7.29 27.40 -17.79
CA GLU A 31 6.30 28.42 -18.14
C GLU A 31 5.07 27.68 -18.69
N VAL A 32 3.95 27.83 -17.98
CA VAL A 32 2.64 27.36 -18.45
C VAL A 32 2.27 28.25 -19.63
N GLU A 33 2.26 27.70 -20.84
CA GLU A 33 1.62 28.37 -21.97
C GLU A 33 0.13 28.51 -21.63
N ASP A 34 -0.29 29.77 -21.50
CA ASP A 34 -1.60 30.26 -21.05
C ASP A 34 -2.70 29.98 -22.10
N ASN A 35 -2.98 28.71 -22.43
CA ASN A 35 -3.90 28.41 -23.53
C ASN A 35 -4.87 27.24 -23.38
N ASP A 36 -4.97 26.58 -22.24
CA ASP A 36 -6.09 25.68 -21.95
C ASP A 36 -6.70 26.05 -20.60
N LEU A 37 -7.55 27.07 -20.60
CA LEU A 37 -8.53 27.26 -19.54
C LEU A 37 -9.39 26.00 -19.49
N GLU A 38 -9.13 25.11 -18.52
CA GLU A 38 -9.98 23.97 -18.22
C GLU A 38 -11.43 24.46 -18.13
N VAL A 39 -12.29 23.91 -18.99
CA VAL A 39 -13.71 24.18 -18.98
C VAL A 39 -14.21 23.75 -17.60
N PHE A 40 -14.71 24.68 -16.79
CA PHE A 40 -15.38 24.34 -15.55
C PHE A 40 -16.57 23.42 -15.84
N VAL A 41 -16.39 22.12 -15.63
CA VAL A 41 -17.45 21.13 -15.74
C VAL A 41 -18.28 21.20 -14.45
N VAL A 42 -19.52 21.66 -14.57
CA VAL A 42 -20.46 21.74 -13.45
C VAL A 42 -20.77 20.34 -12.93
N GLY A 43 -20.73 20.13 -11.61
CA GLY A 43 -21.04 18.84 -10.98
C GLY A 43 -19.84 18.22 -10.27
N ASP A 44 -19.47 16.99 -10.63
CA ASP A 44 -18.36 16.21 -10.08
C ASP A 44 -17.03 16.39 -10.84
N GLY A 45 -17.01 17.28 -11.84
CA GLY A 45 -15.79 17.65 -12.55
C GLY A 45 -15.29 16.62 -13.56
N TYR A 46 -16.11 15.62 -13.93
CA TYR A 46 -15.79 14.62 -14.96
C TYR A 46 -16.77 14.70 -16.12
N THR A 47 -16.25 14.66 -17.35
CA THR A 47 -17.05 14.48 -18.57
C THR A 47 -17.60 13.06 -18.66
N ASP A 48 -18.66 12.84 -19.44
CA ASP A 48 -19.25 11.51 -19.67
C ASP A 48 -18.23 10.47 -20.18
N GLU A 49 -17.21 10.91 -20.92
CA GLU A 49 -16.13 10.07 -21.45
C GLU A 49 -15.14 9.64 -20.35
N GLU A 50 -14.95 10.47 -19.33
CA GLU A 50 -14.03 10.21 -18.21
C GLU A 50 -14.67 9.38 -17.09
N ARG A 51 -16.00 9.41 -16.93
CA ARG A 51 -16.69 8.71 -15.83
C ARG A 51 -16.34 7.22 -15.72
N PRO A 52 -16.28 6.44 -16.80
CA PRO A 52 -15.92 5.02 -16.70
C PRO A 52 -14.52 4.80 -16.11
N GLN A 53 -13.60 5.76 -16.29
CA GLN A 53 -12.24 5.68 -15.75
C GLN A 53 -12.17 6.08 -14.27
N PHE A 54 -12.96 7.07 -13.82
CA PHE A 54 -12.78 7.67 -12.48
C PHE A 54 -13.94 7.47 -11.50
N CYS A 55 -15.11 7.05 -11.98
CA CYS A 55 -16.35 6.98 -11.19
C CYS A 55 -16.91 5.56 -11.06
N GLY A 56 -16.26 4.59 -11.69
CA GLY A 56 -16.63 3.19 -11.73
C GLY A 56 -17.21 2.75 -13.06
N THR A 57 -17.01 1.46 -13.34
CA THR A 57 -17.55 0.80 -14.53
C THR A 57 -18.81 0.00 -14.24
N ASN A 58 -19.16 -0.14 -12.97
CA ASN A 58 -20.27 -0.95 -12.50
C ASN A 58 -21.26 -0.10 -11.68
N ASP A 59 -22.55 -0.21 -12.02
CA ASP A 59 -23.64 0.43 -11.28
C ASP A 59 -23.89 -0.19 -9.89
N LYS A 60 -23.35 -1.39 -9.66
CA LYS A 60 -23.51 -2.15 -8.42
C LYS A 60 -22.16 -2.63 -7.91
N ALA A 61 -22.02 -2.61 -6.60
CA ALA A 61 -20.92 -3.25 -5.91
C ALA A 61 -20.95 -4.78 -6.11
N LYS A 62 -19.77 -5.41 -6.12
CA LYS A 62 -19.60 -6.85 -6.33
C LYS A 62 -19.27 -7.56 -5.03
N SER A 63 -19.30 -8.89 -5.05
CA SER A 63 -18.90 -9.71 -3.91
C SER A 63 -18.37 -11.06 -4.37
N THR A 64 -17.47 -11.63 -3.58
CA THR A 64 -17.00 -13.02 -3.63
C THR A 64 -17.37 -13.71 -2.32
N ASP A 65 -16.91 -14.95 -2.10
CA ASP A 65 -17.10 -15.61 -0.81
C ASP A 65 -16.30 -14.92 0.32
N PHE A 66 -15.25 -14.16 0.00
CA PHE A 66 -14.35 -13.53 0.97
C PHE A 66 -14.41 -12.00 1.00
N VAL A 67 -14.89 -11.38 -0.08
CA VAL A 67 -14.87 -9.93 -0.26
C VAL A 67 -16.27 -9.42 -0.51
N THR A 68 -16.71 -8.43 0.26
CA THR A 68 -17.98 -7.73 0.04
C THR A 68 -17.71 -6.26 -0.23
N GLU A 69 -18.22 -5.73 -1.33
CA GLU A 69 -18.11 -4.31 -1.69
C GLU A 69 -19.43 -3.58 -1.41
N PHE A 70 -19.34 -2.28 -1.10
CA PHE A 70 -20.45 -1.40 -0.81
C PHE A 70 -20.34 -0.13 -1.66
N LYS A 71 -21.38 0.13 -2.46
CA LYS A 71 -21.43 1.29 -3.36
C LYS A 71 -21.70 2.56 -2.56
N ILE A 72 -20.83 3.55 -2.68
CA ILE A 72 -21.04 4.87 -2.08
C ILE A 72 -22.20 5.56 -2.82
N PRO A 73 -23.20 6.12 -2.11
CA PRO A 73 -24.38 6.73 -2.76
C PRO A 73 -24.04 7.92 -3.66
N THR A 74 -23.15 8.80 -3.20
CA THR A 74 -22.63 9.89 -4.02
C THR A 74 -21.68 9.32 -5.07
N ALA A 75 -21.89 9.69 -6.33
CA ALA A 75 -21.06 9.23 -7.44
C ALA A 75 -19.71 9.96 -7.48
N CYS A 76 -18.69 9.33 -8.06
CA CYS A 76 -17.37 9.95 -8.33
C CYS A 76 -16.73 10.59 -7.09
N THR A 77 -16.92 10.04 -5.90
CA THR A 77 -16.30 10.57 -4.66
C THR A 77 -14.81 10.26 -4.58
N GLN A 78 -14.38 9.17 -5.23
CA GLN A 78 -13.00 8.69 -5.22
C GLN A 78 -12.50 8.47 -3.77
N PRO A 79 -13.06 7.47 -3.07
CA PRO A 79 -12.66 7.19 -1.69
C PRO A 79 -11.16 6.81 -1.65
N LEU A 80 -10.40 7.36 -0.71
CA LEU A 80 -8.95 7.13 -0.62
C LEU A 80 -8.53 6.63 0.76
N ALA A 81 -8.17 7.51 1.70
CA ALA A 81 -7.78 7.05 3.02
C ALA A 81 -8.97 6.52 3.81
N ILE A 82 -8.71 5.52 4.65
CA ILE A 82 -9.74 4.80 5.42
C ILE A 82 -9.21 4.47 6.81
N THR A 83 -10.09 4.58 7.81
CA THR A 83 -9.80 4.16 9.18
C THR A 83 -11.07 3.57 9.83
N THR A 84 -10.92 3.02 11.03
CA THR A 84 -12.03 2.45 11.80
C THR A 84 -12.06 3.00 13.21
N GLU A 85 -13.24 3.35 13.70
CA GLU A 85 -13.46 3.60 15.12
C GLU A 85 -13.35 2.29 15.93
N PRO A 86 -13.08 2.36 17.25
CA PRO A 86 -13.09 1.18 18.13
C PRO A 86 -14.41 0.38 18.17
N ASN A 87 -15.52 0.98 17.71
CA ASN A 87 -16.83 0.34 17.61
C ASN A 87 -17.06 -0.38 16.26
N GLY A 88 -16.10 -0.34 15.34
CA GLY A 88 -16.17 -0.92 14.00
C GLY A 88 -16.78 -0.03 12.92
N THR A 89 -17.16 1.21 13.25
CA THR A 89 -17.60 2.20 12.24
C THR A 89 -16.43 2.58 11.35
N VAL A 90 -16.65 2.52 10.04
CA VAL A 90 -15.62 2.77 9.04
C VAL A 90 -15.71 4.23 8.60
N TRP A 91 -14.58 4.94 8.56
CA TRP A 91 -14.49 6.30 8.06
C TRP A 91 -13.55 6.37 6.87
N PHE A 92 -13.89 7.19 5.88
CA PHE A 92 -13.03 7.41 4.73
C PHE A 92 -13.13 8.83 4.19
N ALA A 93 -12.04 9.28 3.58
CA ALA A 93 -11.95 10.56 2.89
C ALA A 93 -12.31 10.42 1.41
N GLN A 94 -12.91 11.46 0.84
CA GLN A 94 -13.35 11.50 -0.55
C GLN A 94 -12.50 12.51 -1.34
N THR A 95 -11.60 12.01 -2.19
CA THR A 95 -10.64 12.82 -2.96
C THR A 95 -11.31 13.92 -3.78
N ASN A 96 -12.46 13.63 -4.41
CA ASN A 96 -13.07 14.53 -5.38
C ASN A 96 -14.02 15.56 -4.76
N THR A 97 -14.48 15.34 -3.52
CA THR A 97 -15.47 16.20 -2.87
C THR A 97 -14.91 16.94 -1.65
N GLY A 98 -13.77 16.50 -1.12
CA GLY A 98 -13.18 17.01 0.11
C GLY A 98 -13.95 16.65 1.37
N ASN A 99 -14.98 15.80 1.24
CA ASN A 99 -15.79 15.33 2.35
C ASN A 99 -15.11 14.16 3.05
N ILE A 100 -15.60 13.87 4.26
CA ILE A 100 -15.49 12.55 4.85
C ILE A 100 -16.86 11.88 4.89
N ALA A 101 -16.84 10.56 4.93
CA ALA A 101 -18.03 9.74 5.07
C ALA A 101 -17.78 8.62 6.07
N LYS A 102 -18.85 8.20 6.74
CA LYS A 102 -18.85 7.00 7.57
C LYS A 102 -19.76 5.92 7.00
N PHE A 103 -19.40 4.68 7.24
CA PHE A 103 -20.19 3.50 6.97
C PHE A 103 -20.35 2.70 8.25
N ASP A 104 -21.61 2.38 8.58
CA ASP A 104 -21.97 1.51 9.69
C ASP A 104 -22.15 0.07 9.17
N PRO A 105 -21.24 -0.88 9.49
CA PRO A 105 -21.34 -2.25 9.00
C PRO A 105 -22.52 -3.04 9.55
N LEU A 106 -23.15 -2.60 10.65
CA LEU A 106 -24.30 -3.29 11.23
C LEU A 106 -25.60 -2.93 10.51
N THR A 107 -25.71 -1.69 10.03
CA THR A 107 -26.91 -1.20 9.33
C THR A 107 -26.72 -1.05 7.83
N GLU A 108 -25.49 -1.20 7.33
CA GLU A 108 -25.05 -0.99 5.94
C GLU A 108 -25.43 0.40 5.42
N LYS A 109 -25.27 1.43 6.27
CA LYS A 109 -25.64 2.81 5.94
C LYS A 109 -24.43 3.72 5.85
N PHE A 110 -24.40 4.49 4.77
CA PHE A 110 -23.51 5.62 4.60
C PHE A 110 -24.09 6.89 5.22
N THR A 111 -23.23 7.71 5.82
CA THR A 111 -23.51 9.11 6.17
C THR A 111 -22.34 9.95 5.68
N GLU A 112 -22.63 10.97 4.86
CA GLU A 112 -21.61 11.84 4.25
C GLU A 112 -21.69 13.23 4.86
N TYR A 113 -20.53 13.80 5.19
CA TYR A 113 -20.42 15.09 5.86
C TYR A 113 -19.82 16.12 4.91
N THR A 114 -20.59 17.14 4.52
CA THR A 114 -20.11 18.13 3.55
C THR A 114 -19.05 19.06 4.14
N ASN A 115 -17.90 19.16 3.49
CA ASN A 115 -16.88 20.16 3.82
C ASN A 115 -17.20 21.49 3.12
N SER A 116 -17.92 22.39 3.80
CA SER A 116 -18.30 23.68 3.21
C SER A 116 -17.09 24.55 2.85
N ARG A 117 -15.97 24.42 3.58
CA ARG A 117 -14.74 25.17 3.27
C ARG A 117 -14.12 24.73 1.95
N TRP A 118 -14.17 23.44 1.64
CA TRP A 118 -13.75 22.89 0.34
C TRP A 118 -14.60 23.45 -0.80
N VAL A 119 -15.93 23.41 -0.64
CA VAL A 119 -16.88 23.95 -1.63
C VAL A 119 -16.68 25.46 -1.85
N ASP A 120 -16.44 26.21 -0.78
CA ASP A 120 -16.16 27.64 -0.86
C ASP A 120 -14.84 27.90 -1.62
N ALA A 121 -13.81 27.09 -1.38
CA ALA A 121 -12.53 27.18 -2.09
C ALA A 121 -12.68 26.88 -3.59
N GLU A 122 -13.40 25.82 -3.96
CA GLU A 122 -13.73 25.51 -5.36
C GLU A 122 -14.47 26.69 -6.04
N SER A 123 -15.45 27.28 -5.35
CA SER A 123 -16.21 28.42 -5.88
C SER A 123 -15.34 29.66 -6.07
N GLN A 124 -14.38 29.91 -5.19
CA GLN A 124 -13.47 31.06 -5.28
C GLN A 124 -12.45 30.88 -6.41
N LEU A 125 -11.88 29.69 -6.52
CA LEU A 125 -10.90 29.33 -7.55
C LEU A 125 -11.56 29.09 -8.91
N LYS A 126 -12.87 28.84 -8.94
CA LYS A 126 -13.65 28.45 -10.13
C LYS A 126 -13.08 27.20 -10.80
N GLN A 127 -12.60 26.27 -9.98
CA GLN A 127 -12.03 24.99 -10.42
C GLN A 127 -12.45 23.90 -9.43
N LYS A 128 -12.43 22.65 -9.89
CA LYS A 128 -12.62 21.51 -9.01
C LYS A 128 -11.33 21.19 -8.29
N LEU A 129 -11.44 20.95 -6.98
CA LEU A 129 -10.32 20.57 -6.14
C LEU A 129 -10.31 19.06 -5.98
N ARG A 130 -9.12 18.48 -5.98
CA ARG A 130 -8.88 17.05 -5.76
C ARG A 130 -7.62 16.89 -4.94
N SER A 131 -7.67 16.01 -3.95
CA SER A 131 -6.52 15.73 -3.08
C SER A 131 -6.35 14.24 -2.88
N MET A 132 -5.14 13.71 -3.10
CA MET A 132 -4.84 12.34 -2.71
C MET A 132 -4.59 12.31 -1.20
N MET A 133 -5.69 12.28 -0.44
CA MET A 133 -5.68 12.27 1.03
C MET A 133 -5.18 10.90 1.52
N TRP A 134 -3.87 10.68 1.54
CA TRP A 134 -3.23 9.37 1.74
C TRP A 134 -3.30 8.82 3.16
N GLY A 135 -3.49 9.69 4.15
CA GLY A 135 -3.42 9.33 5.56
C GLY A 135 -4.71 9.74 6.26
N MET A 136 -5.25 8.82 7.06
CA MET A 136 -6.38 9.07 7.94
C MET A 136 -6.23 8.29 9.24
N ASP A 137 -6.60 8.91 10.35
CA ASP A 137 -6.64 8.20 11.63
C ASP A 137 -7.70 8.77 12.58
N TYR A 138 -8.18 7.91 13.49
CA TYR A 138 -9.14 8.25 14.53
C TYR A 138 -8.41 8.67 15.81
N SER A 139 -8.92 9.71 16.45
CA SER A 139 -8.42 10.19 17.73
C SER A 139 -9.43 9.94 18.87
N PRO A 140 -8.98 9.55 20.08
CA PRO A 140 -9.88 9.23 21.20
C PRO A 140 -10.80 10.37 21.68
N ASP A 141 -10.54 11.61 21.28
CA ASP A 141 -11.39 12.78 21.52
C ASP A 141 -12.55 12.89 20.52
N GLY A 142 -12.79 11.86 19.71
CA GLY A 142 -13.92 11.80 18.79
C GLY A 142 -13.69 12.60 17.52
N ALA A 143 -12.45 12.66 17.03
CA ALA A 143 -12.14 13.32 15.77
C ALA A 143 -11.45 12.39 14.75
N ILE A 144 -11.72 12.67 13.47
CA ILE A 144 -11.03 12.05 12.33
C ILE A 144 -10.01 13.05 11.79
N TRP A 145 -8.76 12.63 11.71
CA TRP A 145 -7.66 13.40 11.16
C TRP A 145 -7.28 12.85 9.80
N TYR A 146 -6.99 13.72 8.84
CA TYR A 146 -6.54 13.27 7.51
C TYR A 146 -5.66 14.31 6.82
N THR A 147 -4.77 13.81 5.95
CA THR A 147 -3.84 14.65 5.20
C THR A 147 -4.52 15.25 3.97
N ASP A 148 -4.06 16.44 3.57
CA ASP A 148 -4.50 17.10 2.34
C ASP A 148 -3.32 17.76 1.64
N GLU A 149 -2.83 17.09 0.59
CA GLU A 149 -1.72 17.56 -0.23
C GLU A 149 -2.10 18.74 -1.16
N ALA A 150 -3.37 18.90 -1.53
CA ALA A 150 -3.77 19.93 -2.48
C ALA A 150 -3.78 21.33 -1.86
N THR A 151 -3.94 21.40 -0.53
CA THR A 151 -3.97 22.65 0.23
C THR A 151 -2.87 22.75 1.26
N ASP A 152 -1.88 21.85 1.21
CA ASP A 152 -0.74 21.84 2.13
C ASP A 152 -1.20 21.85 3.60
N SER A 153 -2.13 20.96 3.95
CA SER A 153 -2.79 20.99 5.25
C SER A 153 -3.10 19.60 5.83
N ILE A 154 -3.46 19.60 7.11
CA ILE A 154 -4.06 18.48 7.81
C ILE A 154 -5.46 18.92 8.22
N TRP A 155 -6.45 18.09 7.98
CA TRP A 155 -7.80 18.30 8.42
C TRP A 155 -8.09 17.54 9.71
N ARG A 156 -8.94 18.13 10.53
CA ARG A 156 -9.54 17.52 11.72
C ARG A 156 -11.05 17.71 11.64
N PHE A 157 -11.79 16.61 11.59
CA PHE A 157 -13.25 16.61 11.68
C PHE A 157 -13.70 16.19 13.08
N SER A 158 -14.46 17.05 13.76
CA SER A 158 -15.13 16.70 15.03
C SER A 158 -16.39 15.90 14.74
N ILE A 159 -16.49 14.66 15.25
CA ILE A 159 -17.63 13.78 15.00
C ILE A 159 -18.89 14.31 15.70
N ASP A 160 -18.75 14.77 16.95
CA ASP A 160 -19.89 15.24 17.75
C ASP A 160 -20.45 16.58 17.25
N ASP A 161 -19.57 17.48 16.81
CA ASP A 161 -19.97 18.80 16.32
C ASP A 161 -20.28 18.81 14.81
N GLU A 162 -19.86 17.76 14.10
CA GLU A 162 -19.91 17.65 12.63
C GLU A 162 -19.20 18.84 11.93
N THR A 163 -18.05 19.25 12.47
CA THR A 163 -17.30 20.43 11.98
C THR A 163 -15.90 20.11 11.49
N TYR A 164 -15.49 20.80 10.42
CA TYR A 164 -14.15 20.74 9.85
C TYR A 164 -13.26 21.88 10.37
N ASN A 165 -12.07 21.50 10.82
CA ASN A 165 -10.96 22.41 11.09
C ASN A 165 -9.76 21.99 10.24
N THR A 166 -8.93 22.96 9.89
CA THR A 166 -7.71 22.75 9.11
C THR A 166 -6.51 23.29 9.89
N ILE A 167 -5.39 22.62 9.74
CA ILE A 167 -4.08 22.97 10.28
C ILE A 167 -3.14 23.04 9.08
N ASN A 168 -2.54 24.21 8.88
CA ASN A 168 -1.55 24.38 7.83
C ASN A 168 -0.34 23.49 8.12
N PHE A 169 0.13 22.79 7.10
CA PHE A 169 1.35 22.01 7.19
C PHE A 169 2.56 22.96 7.15
N PRO A 170 3.59 22.75 7.98
CA PRO A 170 4.75 23.63 8.02
C PRO A 170 5.64 23.37 6.80
N ILE A 171 5.69 24.32 5.88
CA ILE A 171 6.45 24.21 4.63
C ILE A 171 7.63 25.19 4.65
N SER A 172 8.78 24.72 4.17
CA SER A 172 9.95 25.57 3.94
C SER A 172 9.83 26.25 2.57
N GLU A 173 10.27 27.50 2.45
CA GLU A 173 10.30 28.20 1.15
C GLU A 173 10.99 27.34 0.07
N ASP A 174 10.38 27.29 -1.13
CA ASP A 174 10.84 26.54 -2.31
C ASP A 174 10.87 24.99 -2.20
N VAL A 175 10.25 24.40 -1.17
CA VAL A 175 10.12 22.95 -1.01
C VAL A 175 8.67 22.51 -1.22
N SER A 176 8.42 21.57 -2.13
CA SER A 176 7.11 20.92 -2.26
C SER A 176 6.86 20.03 -1.05
N SER A 177 5.64 20.05 -0.53
CA SER A 177 5.16 19.18 0.53
C SER A 177 4.21 18.13 -0.04
N LEU A 178 4.19 16.95 0.56
CA LEU A 178 3.19 15.93 0.33
C LEU A 178 2.96 15.21 1.67
N PRO A 179 2.10 15.77 2.55
CA PRO A 179 1.73 15.10 3.79
C PRO A 179 1.02 13.79 3.42
N GLN A 180 1.65 12.65 3.69
CA GLN A 180 1.21 11.36 3.15
C GLN A 180 0.48 10.54 4.22
N LYS A 181 1.20 9.74 5.01
CA LYS A 181 0.67 8.98 6.15
C LYS A 181 0.51 9.89 7.36
N LEU A 182 -0.53 9.63 8.14
CA LEU A 182 -0.81 10.26 9.42
C LEU A 182 -1.11 9.19 10.47
N VAL A 183 -0.55 9.36 11.67
CA VAL A 183 -0.80 8.50 12.85
C VAL A 183 -1.05 9.38 14.07
N ILE A 184 -2.07 9.05 14.85
CA ILE A 184 -2.36 9.63 16.15
C ILE A 184 -1.68 8.78 17.23
N ASP A 185 -0.75 9.39 17.96
CA ASP A 185 -0.09 8.78 19.13
C ASP A 185 -0.30 9.65 20.36
N GLY A 186 -1.27 9.25 21.20
CA GLY A 186 -1.69 10.03 22.36
C GLY A 186 -2.26 11.39 21.97
N SER A 187 -1.56 12.48 22.30
CA SER A 187 -1.91 13.85 21.91
C SER A 187 -1.16 14.36 20.68
N ASN A 188 -0.31 13.51 20.09
CA ASN A 188 0.53 13.86 18.96
C ASN A 188 -0.12 13.40 17.65
N VAL A 189 0.02 14.22 16.62
CA VAL A 189 -0.27 13.87 15.23
C VAL A 189 1.07 13.80 14.51
N ILE A 190 1.46 12.62 14.07
CA ILE A 190 2.72 12.40 13.36
C ILE A 190 2.40 12.23 11.89
N VAL A 191 3.11 12.96 11.03
CA VAL A 191 2.89 12.97 9.59
C VAL A 191 4.22 12.93 8.87
N ASN A 192 4.38 12.03 7.88
CA ASN A 192 5.51 12.13 6.96
C ASN A 192 5.20 13.10 5.83
N ASP A 193 6.17 13.94 5.51
CA ASP A 193 6.18 14.78 4.33
C ASP A 193 7.00 14.08 3.25
N PHE A 194 6.30 13.39 2.34
CA PHE A 194 6.90 12.51 1.36
C PHE A 194 7.88 13.24 0.45
N THR A 195 7.50 14.38 -0.12
CA THR A 195 8.37 15.17 -1.01
C THR A 195 9.22 16.19 -0.27
N GLY A 196 8.79 16.66 0.91
CA GLY A 196 9.55 17.62 1.71
C GLY A 196 10.65 16.99 2.56
N GLY A 197 10.75 15.66 2.61
CA GLY A 197 11.90 14.95 3.14
C GLY A 197 12.02 15.03 4.67
N LYS A 198 10.90 14.95 5.39
CA LYS A 198 10.87 15.12 6.85
C LYS A 198 9.70 14.39 7.50
N LEU A 199 9.79 14.17 8.80
CA LEU A 199 8.64 13.86 9.67
C LEU A 199 8.21 15.12 10.40
N THR A 200 6.92 15.35 10.57
CA THR A 200 6.40 16.47 11.37
C THR A 200 5.50 15.92 12.48
N ILE A 201 5.78 16.34 13.70
CA ILE A 201 5.06 15.94 14.91
C ILE A 201 4.33 17.17 15.44
N PHE A 202 3.01 17.12 15.44
CA PHE A 202 2.16 18.17 16.00
C PHE A 202 1.69 17.75 17.38
N GLY A 203 2.00 18.56 18.40
CA GLY A 203 1.36 18.47 19.70
C GLY A 203 0.06 19.26 19.70
N TYR A 204 -1.06 18.58 19.98
CA TYR A 204 -2.37 19.20 20.06
C TYR A 204 -2.85 19.31 21.51
N SER A 205 -2.95 20.54 22.03
CA SER A 205 -3.50 20.77 23.38
C SER A 205 -4.52 21.90 23.39
N GLN A 206 -5.80 21.56 23.52
CA GLN A 206 -7.01 22.37 23.79
C GLN A 206 -7.24 23.71 23.06
N ASP A 207 -6.25 24.31 22.38
CA ASP A 207 -6.30 25.51 21.51
C ASP A 207 -4.89 25.94 21.00
N SER A 208 -3.78 25.35 21.49
CA SER A 208 -2.43 25.64 20.99
C SER A 208 -1.87 24.47 20.18
N LEU A 209 -1.45 24.78 18.96
CA LEU A 209 -0.71 23.87 18.10
C LEU A 209 0.79 24.19 18.21
N SER A 210 1.57 23.24 18.70
CA SER A 210 3.03 23.26 18.54
C SER A 210 3.43 22.16 17.57
N TYR A 211 4.45 22.38 16.77
CA TYR A 211 5.00 21.32 15.93
C TYR A 211 6.52 21.31 15.99
N ALA A 212 7.08 20.16 15.65
CA ALA A 212 8.47 20.04 15.32
C ALA A 212 8.66 19.20 14.06
N SER A 213 9.55 19.64 13.20
CA SER A 213 9.92 18.94 11.97
C SER A 213 11.30 18.32 12.11
N ILE A 214 11.38 17.03 11.83
CA ILE A 214 12.59 16.21 11.88
C ILE A 214 13.00 15.97 10.43
N PRO A 215 14.01 16.68 9.91
CA PRO A 215 14.48 16.44 8.54
C PRO A 215 15.05 15.03 8.42
N SER A 216 14.92 14.44 7.24
CA SER A 216 15.53 13.15 6.96
C SER A 216 17.04 13.23 6.82
N ALA A 217 17.71 12.10 7.08
CA ALA A 217 19.18 12.03 7.06
C ALA A 217 19.75 12.11 5.63
N LEU A 218 18.97 11.75 4.61
CA LEU A 218 19.27 11.94 3.20
C LEU A 218 18.24 12.87 2.57
N ASP A 219 18.72 13.76 1.70
CA ASP A 219 17.86 14.42 0.72
C ASP A 219 17.15 13.34 -0.11
N GLY A 220 15.84 13.48 -0.29
CA GLY A 220 15.03 12.49 -1.00
C GLY A 220 13.63 12.38 -0.40
N PHE A 221 12.99 11.24 -0.67
CA PHE A 221 11.65 10.95 -0.19
C PHE A 221 11.69 10.43 1.24
N THR A 222 10.73 10.87 2.06
CA THR A 222 10.48 10.31 3.39
C THR A 222 9.12 9.64 3.36
N SER A 223 9.10 8.33 3.12
CA SER A 223 7.87 7.55 2.99
C SER A 223 7.27 7.24 4.37
N ASP A 224 6.55 6.12 4.46
CA ASP A 224 5.84 5.70 5.65
C ASP A 224 6.74 5.59 6.88
N PHE A 225 6.09 5.62 8.05
CA PHE A 225 6.72 5.46 9.33
C PHE A 225 5.87 4.59 10.27
N THR A 226 6.52 4.02 11.27
CA THR A 226 5.88 3.19 12.30
C THR A 226 6.58 3.41 13.64
N ILE A 227 5.90 3.08 14.74
CA ILE A 227 6.38 3.32 16.10
C ILE A 227 6.58 1.98 16.79
N ASP A 228 7.79 1.74 17.30
CA ASP A 228 8.07 0.50 18.05
C ASP A 228 7.65 0.58 19.52
N SER A 229 7.72 -0.55 20.23
CA SER A 229 7.29 -0.63 21.64
C SER A 229 8.18 0.17 22.60
N GLU A 230 9.34 0.65 22.15
CA GLU A 230 10.23 1.54 22.89
C GLU A 230 9.96 3.03 22.56
N ASN A 231 8.99 3.32 21.69
CA ASN A 231 8.65 4.64 21.13
C ASN A 231 9.74 5.21 20.21
N ASN A 232 10.52 4.36 19.54
CA ASN A 232 11.32 4.81 18.41
C ASN A 232 10.44 4.88 17.16
N ILE A 233 10.66 5.92 16.37
CA ILE A 233 10.01 6.06 15.06
C ILE A 233 10.93 5.44 14.01
N TRP A 234 10.42 4.44 13.31
CA TRP A 234 11.07 3.81 12.17
C TRP A 234 10.49 4.36 10.88
N TYR A 235 11.32 4.80 9.95
CA TYR A 235 10.84 5.34 8.68
C TYR A 235 11.83 5.10 7.55
N THR A 236 11.32 5.16 6.33
CA THR A 236 12.12 4.89 5.13
C THR A 236 12.48 6.20 4.43
N ASN A 237 13.74 6.33 4.02
CA ASN A 237 14.24 7.52 3.33
C ASN A 237 15.09 7.12 2.11
N TRP A 238 14.65 7.51 0.91
CA TRP A 238 15.21 6.96 -0.34
C TRP A 238 15.16 7.96 -1.50
N ASN A 239 15.92 7.66 -2.56
CA ASN A 239 16.10 8.51 -3.73
C ASN A 239 15.71 7.81 -5.03
N SER A 240 15.34 8.62 -6.03
CA SER A 240 14.98 8.13 -7.37
C SER A 240 16.10 7.42 -8.13
N ASP A 241 17.34 7.45 -7.63
CA ASP A 241 18.46 6.69 -8.17
C ASP A 241 18.57 5.27 -7.62
N GLY A 242 17.67 4.90 -6.70
CA GLY A 242 17.59 3.58 -6.06
C GLY A 242 18.42 3.45 -4.79
N THR A 243 19.01 4.53 -4.28
CA THR A 243 19.66 4.55 -2.95
C THR A 243 18.64 4.82 -1.85
N GLY A 244 18.86 4.28 -0.65
CA GLY A 244 18.02 4.58 0.50
C GLY A 244 18.45 3.87 1.78
N ILE A 245 17.86 4.31 2.88
CA ILE A 245 18.12 3.84 4.24
C ILE A 245 16.82 3.66 5.03
N LEU A 246 16.82 2.66 5.90
CA LEU A 246 15.91 2.57 7.03
C LEU A 246 16.48 3.40 8.17
N ILE A 247 15.66 4.24 8.80
CA ILE A 247 16.07 5.07 9.93
C ILE A 247 15.31 4.63 11.18
N LYS A 248 16.02 4.45 12.29
CA LYS A 248 15.47 4.37 13.65
C LYS A 248 15.73 5.70 14.34
N PHE A 249 14.68 6.42 14.69
CA PHE A 249 14.77 7.68 15.41
C PHE A 249 14.27 7.55 16.84
N ASN A 250 15.14 7.85 17.80
CA ASN A 250 14.82 7.82 19.22
C ASN A 250 14.08 9.10 19.63
N TYR A 251 12.77 9.11 19.34
CA TYR A 251 11.91 10.26 19.61
C TYR A 251 11.88 10.65 21.09
N LYS A 252 11.80 9.66 21.98
CA LYS A 252 11.69 9.90 23.43
C LYS A 252 12.91 10.61 24.01
N GLU A 253 14.11 10.18 23.63
CA GLU A 253 15.35 10.84 24.08
C GLU A 253 15.45 12.25 23.50
N TRP A 254 15.09 12.42 22.23
CA TRP A 254 15.08 13.73 21.57
C TRP A 254 14.11 14.71 22.24
N GLU A 255 12.88 14.28 22.52
CA GLU A 255 11.87 15.08 23.22
C GLU A 255 12.33 15.44 24.64
N SER A 256 12.92 14.48 25.36
CA SER A 256 13.46 14.72 26.70
C SER A 256 14.54 15.80 26.69
N GLN A 257 15.49 15.72 25.75
CA GLN A 257 16.58 16.71 25.66
C GLN A 257 16.08 18.09 25.22
N LEU A 258 15.07 18.17 24.34
CA LEU A 258 14.44 19.43 23.98
C LEU A 258 13.81 20.14 25.18
N SER A 259 13.17 19.39 26.09
CA SER A 259 12.51 19.97 27.27
C SER A 259 13.48 20.55 28.30
N ILE A 260 14.73 20.11 28.31
CA ILE A 260 15.77 20.49 29.28
C ILE A 260 16.74 21.53 28.68
N SER A 261 16.86 21.58 27.36
CA SER A 261 17.79 22.47 26.66
C SER A 261 17.33 23.93 26.69
N SER A 262 18.17 24.82 27.23
CA SER A 262 18.02 26.27 27.07
C SER A 262 18.52 26.80 25.71
N GLN A 263 19.05 25.92 24.84
CA GLN A 263 19.63 26.23 23.53
C GLN A 263 19.21 25.14 22.53
N VAL A 264 17.98 25.21 22.03
CA VAL A 264 17.39 24.24 21.10
C VAL A 264 18.25 24.00 19.84
N ASP A 265 19.01 25.02 19.41
CA ASP A 265 19.88 24.97 18.23
C ASP A 265 21.13 24.07 18.37
N SER A 266 21.39 23.47 19.55
CA SER A 266 22.58 22.62 19.76
C SER A 266 22.34 21.12 19.60
N LEU A 267 21.10 20.65 19.43
CA LEU A 267 20.80 19.22 19.28
C LEU A 267 21.06 18.79 17.83
N LEU A 268 22.03 17.91 17.63
CA LEU A 268 22.32 17.36 16.31
C LEU A 268 21.44 16.13 16.10
N LEU A 269 20.65 16.10 15.02
CA LEU A 269 19.77 14.98 14.69
C LEU A 269 20.50 13.63 14.69
N GLN A 270 21.75 13.62 14.24
CA GLN A 270 22.63 12.46 14.21
C GLN A 270 22.82 11.77 15.58
N ASP A 271 22.59 12.48 16.68
CA ASP A 271 22.71 11.95 18.03
C ASP A 271 21.50 11.07 18.43
N PHE A 272 20.42 11.11 17.64
CA PHE A 272 19.15 10.44 17.90
C PHE A 272 18.73 9.44 16.81
N ILE A 273 19.49 9.34 15.72
CA ILE A 273 19.19 8.42 14.61
C ILE A 273 20.21 7.28 14.52
N GLN A 274 19.73 6.10 14.14
CA GLN A 274 20.52 5.02 13.57
C GLN A 274 20.00 4.74 12.17
N PHE A 275 20.87 4.37 11.23
CA PHE A 275 20.47 4.08 9.86
C PHE A 275 21.03 2.76 9.35
N PHE A 276 20.25 2.09 8.49
CA PHE A 276 20.57 0.81 7.91
C PHE A 276 20.39 0.89 6.39
N GLN A 277 21.43 0.53 5.63
CA GLN A 277 21.40 0.62 4.17
C GLN A 277 20.46 -0.43 3.59
N PHE A 278 19.61 -0.03 2.64
CA PHE A 278 18.72 -0.97 2.00
C PHE A 278 19.46 -2.00 1.12
N PRO A 279 18.99 -3.25 1.09
CA PRO A 279 19.56 -4.28 0.23
C PRO A 279 19.22 -4.02 -1.24
N SER A 280 19.93 -4.70 -2.15
CA SER A 280 19.65 -4.61 -3.57
C SER A 280 18.22 -5.06 -3.90
N GLY A 281 17.53 -4.27 -4.73
CA GLY A 281 16.16 -4.56 -5.17
C GLY A 281 15.07 -3.95 -4.30
N MET A 282 15.43 -3.20 -3.25
CA MET A 282 14.55 -2.23 -2.60
C MET A 282 14.91 -0.84 -3.14
N THR A 283 14.06 -0.27 -3.99
CA THR A 283 14.34 0.97 -4.74
C THR A 283 13.31 2.06 -4.55
N ALA A 284 12.09 1.71 -4.15
CA ALA A 284 11.05 2.64 -3.73
C ALA A 284 10.27 2.00 -2.56
N PRO A 285 10.91 1.84 -1.39
CA PRO A 285 10.20 1.41 -0.19
C PRO A 285 9.16 2.45 0.16
N ASN A 286 7.91 2.01 0.38
CA ASN A 286 6.83 2.91 0.76
C ASN A 286 6.31 2.54 2.15
N GLY A 287 5.37 1.59 2.25
CA GLY A 287 4.79 1.16 3.52
C GLY A 287 5.80 0.53 4.48
N VAL A 288 5.65 0.82 5.78
CA VAL A 288 6.47 0.24 6.85
C VAL A 288 5.62 -0.08 8.09
N SER A 289 5.88 -1.21 8.73
CA SER A 289 5.19 -1.59 9.97
C SER A 289 6.10 -2.37 10.92
N VAL A 290 5.92 -2.17 12.23
CA VAL A 290 6.53 -3.06 13.23
C VAL A 290 5.68 -4.32 13.32
N GLY A 291 6.27 -5.46 12.99
CA GLY A 291 5.60 -6.75 13.02
C GLY A 291 6.01 -7.62 14.22
N PRO A 292 5.69 -8.93 14.17
CA PRO A 292 6.09 -9.88 15.20
C PRO A 292 7.59 -9.83 15.50
N ASN A 293 7.95 -10.01 16.77
CA ASN A 293 9.32 -9.93 17.31
C ASN A 293 9.99 -8.56 17.16
N GLN A 294 9.23 -7.47 16.99
CA GLN A 294 9.77 -6.13 16.74
C GLN A 294 10.56 -5.99 15.42
N ASN A 295 10.40 -6.95 14.51
CA ASN A 295 10.99 -6.84 13.17
C ASN A 295 10.27 -5.73 12.38
N ILE A 296 11.03 -5.01 11.58
CA ILE A 296 10.49 -3.94 10.73
C ILE A 296 10.18 -4.53 9.36
N TRP A 297 8.94 -4.38 8.91
CA TRP A 297 8.47 -4.90 7.63
C TRP A 297 8.25 -3.76 6.64
N ILE A 298 8.77 -3.92 5.44
CA ILE A 298 8.82 -2.86 4.42
C ILE A 298 8.36 -3.42 3.08
N VAL A 299 7.47 -2.71 2.39
CA VAL A 299 7.03 -3.06 1.04
C VAL A 299 7.71 -2.16 -0.01
N ASP A 300 8.12 -2.75 -1.14
CA ASP A 300 8.71 -2.03 -2.27
C ASP A 300 7.71 -1.93 -3.43
N THR A 301 7.25 -0.72 -3.72
CA THR A 301 6.16 -0.50 -4.68
C THR A 301 6.62 -0.53 -6.15
N THR A 302 7.93 -0.62 -6.39
CA THR A 302 8.51 -0.82 -7.72
C THR A 302 8.63 -2.27 -8.13
N SER A 303 8.26 -3.20 -7.25
CA SER A 303 8.43 -4.63 -7.45
C SER A 303 7.25 -5.43 -6.89
N SER A 304 7.44 -6.75 -6.78
CA SER A 304 6.55 -7.62 -5.98
C SER A 304 7.19 -7.98 -4.64
N TYR A 305 8.21 -7.22 -4.20
CA TYR A 305 9.01 -7.57 -3.03
C TYR A 305 8.53 -6.85 -1.77
N PHE A 306 8.68 -7.55 -0.66
CA PHE A 306 8.61 -7.00 0.68
C PHE A 306 9.73 -7.62 1.51
N PHE A 307 10.08 -6.97 2.61
CA PHE A 307 11.29 -7.28 3.36
C PHE A 307 11.00 -7.26 4.84
N SER A 308 11.66 -8.13 5.59
CA SER A 308 11.80 -7.98 7.04
C SER A 308 13.20 -7.48 7.36
N PHE A 309 13.32 -6.63 8.37
CA PHE A 309 14.57 -6.23 8.99
C PHE A 309 14.52 -6.62 10.46
N ASP A 310 15.51 -7.37 10.91
CA ASP A 310 15.68 -7.73 12.32
C ASP A 310 16.62 -6.71 12.99
N PRO A 311 16.12 -5.86 13.90
CA PRO A 311 16.94 -4.83 14.55
C PRO A 311 18.04 -5.36 15.47
N VAL A 312 18.02 -6.66 15.83
CA VAL A 312 19.03 -7.29 16.69
C VAL A 312 20.20 -7.82 15.87
N THR A 313 19.90 -8.46 14.72
CA THR A 313 20.93 -9.00 13.82
C THR A 313 21.38 -8.00 12.75
N GLU A 314 20.61 -6.95 12.54
CA GLU A 314 20.77 -5.96 11.46
C GLU A 314 20.67 -6.58 10.05
N GLU A 315 19.95 -7.71 9.92
CA GLU A 315 19.82 -8.43 8.67
C GLU A 315 18.46 -8.21 8.00
N PHE A 316 18.50 -8.03 6.67
CA PHE A 316 17.31 -8.01 5.84
C PHE A 316 17.00 -9.41 5.28
N THR A 317 15.75 -9.84 5.39
CA THR A 317 15.22 -10.99 4.64
C THR A 317 14.26 -10.48 3.57
N LYS A 318 14.48 -10.93 2.33
CA LYS A 318 13.66 -10.56 1.18
C LYS A 318 12.58 -11.62 0.93
N TYR A 319 11.37 -11.17 0.65
CA TYR A 319 10.21 -11.96 0.27
C TYR A 319 9.61 -11.44 -1.05
N VAL A 320 8.65 -12.19 -1.61
CA VAL A 320 7.97 -11.84 -2.87
C VAL A 320 6.50 -12.27 -2.81
N THR A 321 5.57 -11.46 -3.30
CA THR A 321 4.16 -11.86 -3.44
C THR A 321 3.95 -12.77 -4.66
N SER A 322 2.74 -13.27 -4.88
CA SER A 322 2.43 -14.03 -6.10
C SER A 322 2.52 -13.18 -7.36
N VAL A 323 2.74 -13.85 -8.50
CA VAL A 323 2.62 -13.20 -9.81
C VAL A 323 1.16 -12.73 -10.02
N PRO A 324 0.93 -11.46 -10.40
CA PRO A 324 -0.40 -10.99 -10.77
C PRO A 324 -1.02 -11.82 -11.90
N THR A 325 -2.31 -12.07 -11.82
CA THR A 325 -3.07 -12.79 -12.85
C THR A 325 -3.43 -11.87 -14.02
N ILE A 326 -3.57 -12.42 -15.23
CA ILE A 326 -3.76 -11.62 -16.46
C ILE A 326 -5.04 -10.76 -16.46
N ASP A 327 -6.02 -11.14 -15.66
CA ASP A 327 -7.25 -10.38 -15.38
C ASP A 327 -7.01 -9.11 -14.54
N SER A 328 -5.84 -8.91 -13.93
CA SER A 328 -5.50 -7.68 -13.23
C SER A 328 -4.83 -6.67 -14.14
N TYR A 329 -3.72 -7.05 -14.76
CA TYR A 329 -2.87 -6.15 -15.52
C TYR A 329 -3.20 -6.12 -17.03
N GLY A 330 -3.91 -7.13 -17.56
CA GLY A 330 -4.13 -7.30 -18.99
C GLY A 330 -2.82 -7.58 -19.76
N ASN A 331 -2.83 -7.69 -21.08
CA ASN A 331 -1.59 -7.65 -21.88
C ASN A 331 -1.88 -7.51 -23.37
N ALA A 332 -2.95 -6.81 -23.73
CA ALA A 332 -3.39 -6.73 -25.12
C ALA A 332 -2.32 -6.14 -26.04
N SER A 333 -1.53 -5.18 -25.55
CA SER A 333 -0.39 -4.60 -26.24
C SER A 333 0.82 -5.53 -26.36
N GLY A 334 0.90 -6.56 -25.50
CA GLY A 334 2.05 -7.45 -25.39
C GLY A 334 3.30 -6.80 -24.76
N PHE A 335 3.24 -5.57 -24.26
CA PHE A 335 4.39 -4.89 -23.64
C PHE A 335 4.73 -5.42 -22.24
N ILE A 336 3.75 -5.97 -21.52
CA ILE A 336 3.95 -6.44 -20.15
C ILE A 336 4.57 -7.83 -20.20
N LYS A 337 5.88 -7.90 -19.91
CA LYS A 337 6.65 -9.16 -19.89
C LYS A 337 6.82 -9.76 -18.50
N SER A 338 6.81 -8.91 -17.49
CA SER A 338 7.00 -9.29 -16.08
C SER A 338 6.03 -8.44 -15.26
N PRO A 339 4.80 -8.90 -15.03
CA PRO A 339 3.86 -8.19 -14.18
C PRO A 339 4.38 -8.18 -12.74
N ILE A 340 4.14 -7.08 -12.03
CA ILE A 340 4.50 -6.89 -10.62
C ILE A 340 3.24 -6.55 -9.83
N SER A 341 3.16 -6.99 -8.58
CA SER A 341 1.97 -6.82 -7.73
C SER A 341 1.84 -5.43 -7.12
N ARG A 342 2.98 -4.76 -6.91
CA ARG A 342 3.07 -3.43 -6.28
C ARG A 342 2.42 -3.38 -4.89
N PRO A 343 2.99 -4.06 -3.89
CA PRO A 343 2.58 -3.82 -2.51
C PRO A 343 2.86 -2.35 -2.15
N TYR A 344 1.92 -1.66 -1.50
CA TYR A 344 2.02 -0.21 -1.26
C TYR A 344 2.04 0.16 0.23
N TRP A 345 1.05 -0.28 0.99
CA TRP A 345 0.98 -0.21 2.44
C TRP A 345 1.17 -1.60 3.05
N ILE A 346 1.62 -1.62 4.30
CA ILE A 346 1.71 -2.82 5.12
C ILE A 346 1.37 -2.48 6.56
N GLU A 347 0.55 -3.30 7.20
CA GLU A 347 0.12 -3.09 8.59
C GLU A 347 0.14 -4.39 9.37
N HIS A 348 0.49 -4.32 10.66
CA HIS A 348 0.51 -5.45 11.57
C HIS A 348 -0.86 -5.72 12.19
N SER A 349 -1.30 -6.97 12.17
CA SER A 349 -2.53 -7.41 12.84
C SER A 349 -2.37 -8.81 13.45
N GLY A 350 -2.29 -8.86 14.78
CA GLY A 350 -2.12 -10.10 15.53
C GLY A 350 -0.79 -10.78 15.20
N ASP A 351 -0.84 -11.95 14.56
CA ASP A 351 0.36 -12.67 14.10
C ASP A 351 0.65 -12.45 12.60
N ASN A 352 -0.15 -11.61 11.92
CA ASN A 352 -0.10 -11.42 10.48
C ASN A 352 0.29 -10.00 10.11
N LEU A 353 0.72 -9.84 8.87
CA LEU A 353 0.92 -8.58 8.18
C LEU A 353 -0.07 -8.52 7.02
N VAL A 354 -0.75 -7.40 6.87
CA VAL A 354 -1.70 -7.15 5.78
C VAL A 354 -1.09 -6.15 4.83
N MET A 355 -1.22 -6.34 3.52
CA MET A 355 -0.74 -5.41 2.50
C MET A 355 -1.72 -5.31 1.33
N ASN A 356 -1.86 -4.12 0.75
CA ASN A 356 -2.58 -3.94 -0.52
C ASN A 356 -1.63 -4.09 -1.70
N GLU A 357 -2.03 -4.85 -2.71
CA GLU A 357 -1.28 -5.12 -3.93
C GLU A 357 -1.98 -4.45 -5.12
N GLN A 358 -1.58 -3.21 -5.42
CA GLN A 358 -2.33 -2.32 -6.31
C GLN A 358 -2.52 -2.90 -7.71
N THR A 359 -1.47 -3.48 -8.30
CA THR A 359 -1.52 -4.03 -9.67
C THR A 359 -2.02 -5.47 -9.69
N ALA A 360 -1.92 -6.21 -8.59
CA ALA A 360 -2.52 -7.55 -8.50
C ALA A 360 -4.04 -7.50 -8.25
N ASN A 361 -4.57 -6.35 -7.84
CA ASN A 361 -5.95 -6.17 -7.38
C ASN A 361 -6.29 -7.09 -6.19
N ARG A 362 -5.38 -7.15 -5.22
CA ARG A 362 -5.46 -8.07 -4.08
C ARG A 362 -5.14 -7.39 -2.76
N ILE A 363 -5.63 -8.00 -1.68
CA ILE A 363 -5.16 -7.79 -0.31
C ILE A 363 -4.42 -9.05 0.14
N GLY A 364 -3.13 -8.92 0.44
CA GLY A 364 -2.28 -10.00 0.96
C GLY A 364 -2.28 -10.04 2.48
N VAL A 365 -2.35 -11.25 3.06
CA VAL A 365 -2.23 -11.53 4.50
C VAL A 365 -1.10 -12.53 4.69
N PHE A 366 0.03 -12.04 5.17
CA PHE A 366 1.24 -12.82 5.39
C PHE A 366 1.41 -13.16 6.87
N ASN A 367 1.69 -14.42 7.19
CA ASN A 367 2.06 -14.85 8.53
C ASN A 367 3.57 -15.11 8.60
N PRO A 368 4.35 -14.29 9.34
CA PRO A 368 5.81 -14.48 9.43
C PRO A 368 6.25 -15.77 10.13
N SER A 369 5.43 -16.32 11.01
CA SER A 369 5.82 -17.52 11.79
C SER A 369 5.71 -18.81 10.96
N THR A 370 4.72 -18.90 10.08
CA THR A 370 4.50 -20.04 9.19
C THR A 370 5.04 -19.79 7.78
N GLU A 371 5.47 -18.56 7.50
CA GLU A 371 5.79 -18.02 6.18
C GLU A 371 4.73 -18.34 5.12
N THR A 372 3.45 -18.25 5.50
CA THR A 372 2.31 -18.46 4.61
C THR A 372 1.71 -17.12 4.17
N LEU A 373 1.37 -17.00 2.90
CA LEU A 373 0.73 -15.83 2.31
C LEU A 373 -0.64 -16.24 1.74
N VAL A 374 -1.70 -15.56 2.17
CA VAL A 374 -3.03 -15.66 1.59
C VAL A 374 -3.36 -14.34 0.93
N GLU A 375 -3.69 -14.35 -0.36
CA GLU A 375 -4.03 -13.14 -1.11
C GLU A 375 -5.49 -13.22 -1.56
N TYR A 376 -6.28 -12.20 -1.24
CA TYR A 376 -7.70 -12.12 -1.54
C TYR A 376 -7.92 -11.19 -2.75
N THR A 377 -8.57 -11.70 -3.79
CA THR A 377 -8.88 -10.94 -5.01
C THR A 377 -10.05 -10.00 -4.79
N VAL A 378 -9.88 -8.72 -5.13
CA VAL A 378 -10.97 -7.74 -5.18
C VAL A 378 -11.82 -7.98 -6.44
N PRO A 379 -13.15 -8.13 -6.33
CA PRO A 379 -13.97 -8.54 -7.45
C PRO A 379 -14.19 -7.45 -8.50
N SER A 380 -14.21 -6.17 -8.11
CA SER A 380 -14.29 -5.05 -9.04
C SER A 380 -13.02 -4.87 -9.87
N ARG A 381 -13.22 -4.50 -11.14
CA ARG A 381 -12.19 -4.47 -12.19
C ARG A 381 -12.47 -3.29 -13.12
N ASN A 382 -11.61 -2.26 -13.08
CA ASN A 382 -11.70 -1.15 -14.01
C ASN A 382 -10.72 -1.34 -15.19
N PRO A 383 -11.20 -1.65 -16.41
CA PRO A 383 -10.34 -1.89 -17.56
C PRO A 383 -9.61 -0.62 -18.05
N ASN A 384 -10.03 0.58 -17.65
CA ASN A 384 -9.37 1.84 -18.06
C ASN A 384 -8.02 2.07 -17.33
N TRP A 385 -7.70 1.21 -16.36
CA TRP A 385 -6.45 1.27 -15.58
C TRP A 385 -5.49 0.12 -15.88
N SER A 386 -5.78 -0.69 -16.90
CA SER A 386 -5.01 -1.88 -17.27
C SER A 386 -5.04 -2.12 -18.78
N ASP A 387 -4.16 -3.01 -19.28
CA ASP A 387 -4.02 -3.32 -20.72
C ASP A 387 -5.03 -4.39 -21.18
N CYS A 388 -6.32 -4.08 -21.04
CA CYS A 388 -7.42 -5.05 -21.02
C CYS A 388 -8.11 -5.32 -22.38
N GLU A 389 -7.64 -4.75 -23.48
CA GLU A 389 -8.31 -4.92 -24.78
C GLU A 389 -8.48 -6.43 -25.13
N GLY A 390 -9.73 -6.86 -25.33
CA GLY A 390 -10.07 -8.25 -25.62
C GLY A 390 -10.22 -9.18 -24.41
N ILE A 391 -10.14 -8.66 -23.17
CA ILE A 391 -10.33 -9.43 -21.94
C ILE A 391 -11.55 -8.88 -21.19
N GLU A 392 -12.63 -9.67 -21.10
CA GLU A 392 -13.92 -9.23 -20.55
C GLU A 392 -13.87 -8.91 -19.05
N TYR A 393 -13.23 -9.78 -18.27
CA TYR A 393 -12.99 -9.58 -16.84
C TYR A 393 -11.55 -9.16 -16.64
N CYS A 394 -11.27 -7.85 -16.74
CA CYS A 394 -9.93 -7.32 -16.63
C CYS A 394 -9.90 -5.92 -16.01
N GLY A 395 -8.91 -5.67 -15.15
CA GLY A 395 -8.65 -4.36 -14.58
C GLY A 395 -8.25 -4.37 -13.11
N VAL A 396 -8.13 -3.17 -12.56
CA VAL A 396 -7.86 -2.93 -11.14
C VAL A 396 -8.87 -1.95 -10.56
N ALA A 397 -9.19 -2.10 -9.27
CA ALA A 397 -10.08 -1.20 -8.53
C ALA A 397 -9.34 -0.03 -7.86
N GLN A 398 -8.00 0.00 -7.98
CA GLN A 398 -7.11 0.96 -7.31
C GLN A 398 -7.34 1.00 -5.80
N VAL A 399 -7.02 -0.12 -5.14
CA VAL A 399 -7.08 -0.23 -3.69
C VAL A 399 -5.91 0.53 -3.08
N PHE A 400 -6.12 1.79 -2.74
CA PHE A 400 -5.05 2.68 -2.27
C PHE A 400 -4.82 2.62 -0.77
N ASP A 401 -5.83 2.34 0.03
CA ASP A 401 -5.70 2.25 1.49
C ASP A 401 -6.59 1.16 2.09
N PHE A 402 -6.26 0.73 3.31
CA PHE A 402 -7.03 -0.24 4.07
C PHE A 402 -6.92 -0.02 5.59
N ALA A 403 -7.95 -0.45 6.32
CA ALA A 403 -8.02 -0.42 7.78
C ALA A 403 -8.43 -1.79 8.32
N ILE A 404 -7.82 -2.21 9.42
CA ILE A 404 -8.04 -3.53 10.01
C ILE A 404 -8.88 -3.40 11.29
N ASP A 405 -10.02 -4.08 11.32
CA ASP A 405 -10.85 -4.25 12.52
C ASP A 405 -11.06 -5.74 12.80
N GLY A 406 -10.21 -6.29 13.69
CA GLY A 406 -10.22 -7.70 14.04
C GLY A 406 -9.96 -8.63 12.85
N LYS A 407 -11.02 -9.28 12.35
CA LYS A 407 -10.97 -10.20 11.19
C LYS A 407 -11.42 -9.54 9.88
N LYS A 408 -11.83 -8.28 9.93
CA LYS A 408 -12.27 -7.51 8.78
C LYS A 408 -11.14 -6.59 8.33
N ILE A 409 -10.86 -6.59 7.04
CA ILE A 409 -9.91 -5.65 6.42
C ILE A 409 -10.74 -4.79 5.47
N TRP A 410 -11.08 -3.59 5.91
CA TRP A 410 -11.79 -2.59 5.12
C TRP A 410 -10.84 -1.92 4.16
N PHE A 411 -11.27 -1.63 2.94
CA PHE A 411 -10.45 -0.97 1.93
C PHE A 411 -11.28 -0.04 1.05
N THR A 412 -10.62 0.88 0.36
CA THR A 412 -11.25 1.79 -0.60
C THR A 412 -11.00 1.35 -2.03
N GLU A 413 -11.95 1.60 -2.92
CA GLU A 413 -11.78 1.40 -4.37
C GLU A 413 -11.89 2.74 -5.07
N TRP A 414 -10.74 3.38 -5.28
CA TRP A 414 -10.66 4.77 -5.73
C TRP A 414 -11.37 4.99 -7.07
N VAL A 415 -11.26 4.04 -8.01
CA VAL A 415 -11.83 4.17 -9.37
C VAL A 415 -13.18 3.50 -9.56
N GLU A 416 -13.68 2.77 -8.56
CA GLU A 416 -14.99 2.09 -8.62
C GLU A 416 -16.03 2.73 -7.70
N ASN A 417 -15.62 3.70 -6.88
CA ASN A 417 -16.47 4.45 -5.97
C ASN A 417 -17.18 3.54 -4.95
N ASN A 418 -16.42 2.59 -4.43
CA ASN A 418 -16.84 1.64 -3.41
C ASN A 418 -15.91 1.72 -2.20
N ILE A 419 -16.41 1.25 -1.06
CA ILE A 419 -15.55 0.63 -0.04
C ILE A 419 -15.77 -0.88 -0.10
N GLY A 420 -14.79 -1.67 0.32
CA GLY A 420 -14.91 -3.12 0.41
C GLY A 420 -14.38 -3.65 1.74
N VAL A 421 -14.68 -4.91 2.01
CA VAL A 421 -14.18 -5.62 3.19
C VAL A 421 -13.78 -7.04 2.83
N VAL A 422 -12.57 -7.43 3.23
CA VAL A 422 -12.14 -8.83 3.28
C VAL A 422 -12.54 -9.41 4.64
N ASP A 423 -13.21 -10.55 4.65
CA ASP A 423 -13.52 -11.29 5.87
C ASP A 423 -12.61 -12.52 6.05
N THR A 424 -11.58 -12.35 6.87
CA THR A 424 -10.61 -13.41 7.18
C THR A 424 -11.13 -14.46 8.18
N SER A 425 -12.37 -14.31 8.68
CA SER A 425 -13.02 -15.34 9.51
C SER A 425 -13.64 -16.48 8.70
N ILE A 426 -13.82 -16.26 7.39
CA ILE A 426 -14.38 -17.25 6.48
C ILE A 426 -13.32 -18.34 6.24
N PRO A 427 -13.64 -19.64 6.49
CA PRO A 427 -12.70 -20.72 6.25
C PRO A 427 -12.24 -20.76 4.80
N LEU A 428 -10.93 -20.88 4.60
CA LEU A 428 -10.37 -21.08 3.27
C LEU A 428 -10.90 -22.40 2.66
N PRO A 429 -11.10 -22.47 1.34
CA PRO A 429 -11.70 -23.62 0.67
C PRO A 429 -10.70 -24.74 0.37
N PHE A 430 -9.40 -24.40 0.36
CA PHE A 430 -8.30 -25.34 0.33
C PHE A 430 -7.15 -24.87 1.24
N SER A 431 -6.18 -25.76 1.44
CA SER A 431 -4.89 -25.49 2.08
C SER A 431 -3.79 -26.09 1.22
N ILE A 432 -2.54 -25.71 1.51
CA ILE A 432 -1.36 -26.31 0.90
C ILE A 432 -0.47 -26.93 1.97
N ASP A 433 0.29 -27.93 1.56
CA ASP A 433 1.35 -28.55 2.36
C ASP A 433 2.58 -28.76 1.46
N ILE A 434 3.76 -28.43 1.98
CA ILE A 434 5.03 -28.56 1.27
C ILE A 434 5.93 -29.48 2.10
N ASP A 435 6.47 -30.51 1.46
CA ASP A 435 7.22 -31.57 2.14
C ASP A 435 8.58 -31.12 2.73
N THR A 436 9.05 -29.93 2.38
CA THR A 436 10.27 -29.33 2.91
C THR A 436 10.15 -27.82 3.04
N GLN A 437 10.81 -27.25 4.05
CA GLN A 437 10.91 -25.80 4.27
C GLN A 437 12.21 -25.20 3.72
N SER A 438 13.20 -26.04 3.41
CA SER A 438 14.48 -25.57 2.90
C SER A 438 15.22 -26.60 2.05
N ILE A 439 15.94 -26.13 1.04
CA ILE A 439 16.82 -26.95 0.22
C ILE A 439 18.15 -26.23 -0.03
N THR A 440 19.21 -27.00 -0.25
CA THR A 440 20.51 -26.49 -0.69
C THR A 440 20.82 -27.08 -2.05
N LEU A 441 21.23 -26.23 -3.00
CA LEU A 441 21.53 -26.60 -4.38
C LEU A 441 22.93 -26.13 -4.76
N GLU A 442 23.72 -27.02 -5.34
CA GLU A 442 24.89 -26.63 -6.13
C GLU A 442 24.44 -26.04 -7.47
N LYS A 443 25.31 -25.25 -8.11
CA LYS A 443 25.05 -24.69 -9.44
C LYS A 443 24.82 -25.80 -10.46
N GLY A 444 23.73 -25.70 -11.22
CA GLY A 444 23.27 -26.72 -12.17
C GLY A 444 22.45 -27.86 -11.56
N GLN A 445 22.27 -27.88 -10.23
CA GLN A 445 21.48 -28.91 -9.55
C GLN A 445 19.98 -28.60 -9.58
N THR A 446 19.18 -29.67 -9.69
CA THR A 446 17.72 -29.64 -9.54
C THR A 446 17.31 -30.45 -8.31
N ALA A 447 16.39 -29.92 -7.51
CA ALA A 447 15.64 -30.67 -6.50
C ALA A 447 14.16 -30.75 -6.86
N ASN A 448 13.51 -31.80 -6.37
CA ASN A 448 12.05 -31.94 -6.41
C ASN A 448 11.50 -31.63 -5.03
N VAL A 449 10.48 -30.76 -4.98
CA VAL A 449 9.72 -30.39 -3.79
C VAL A 449 8.28 -30.81 -4.03
N MET A 450 7.66 -31.52 -3.09
CA MET A 450 6.28 -31.96 -3.23
C MET A 450 5.33 -30.90 -2.67
N LEU A 451 4.43 -30.40 -3.53
CA LEU A 451 3.35 -29.50 -3.16
C LEU A 451 2.03 -30.28 -3.16
N SER A 452 1.39 -30.38 -2.01
CA SER A 452 0.06 -30.91 -1.84
C SER A 452 -0.96 -29.78 -1.73
N VAL A 453 -2.04 -29.85 -2.50
CA VAL A 453 -3.21 -28.99 -2.35
C VAL A 453 -4.37 -29.84 -1.86
N ILE A 454 -4.99 -29.41 -0.75
CA ILE A 454 -5.96 -30.20 0.02
C ILE A 454 -7.23 -29.39 0.19
N THR A 455 -8.40 -29.92 -0.20
CA THR A 455 -9.68 -29.25 0.04
C THR A 455 -10.00 -29.27 1.53
N THR A 456 -10.48 -28.15 2.05
CA THR A 456 -10.79 -27.97 3.47
C THR A 456 -12.29 -27.85 3.72
N THR A 457 -13.07 -27.41 2.73
CA THR A 457 -14.52 -27.30 2.80
C THR A 457 -15.18 -27.84 1.53
N GLY A 458 -15.98 -28.90 1.65
CA GLY A 458 -16.82 -29.41 0.56
C GLY A 458 -16.08 -29.78 -0.74
N GLU A 459 -16.83 -29.88 -1.84
CA GLU A 459 -16.25 -29.94 -3.19
C GLU A 459 -15.87 -28.53 -3.64
N LEU A 460 -14.60 -28.34 -4.02
CA LEU A 460 -14.15 -27.10 -4.65
C LEU A 460 -14.78 -27.01 -6.05
N ALA A 461 -15.63 -26.01 -6.28
CA ALA A 461 -16.21 -25.77 -7.59
C ALA A 461 -15.13 -25.20 -8.53
N GLY A 462 -14.46 -26.07 -9.29
CA GLY A 462 -13.43 -25.68 -10.26
C GLY A 462 -12.04 -26.26 -9.95
N GLY A 463 -11.07 -25.88 -10.78
CA GLY A 463 -9.66 -26.21 -10.58
C GLY A 463 -8.92 -25.10 -9.84
N VAL A 464 -7.77 -25.43 -9.28
CA VAL A 464 -6.78 -24.45 -8.81
C VAL A 464 -5.59 -24.43 -9.78
N THR A 465 -4.92 -23.31 -9.88
CA THR A 465 -3.70 -23.17 -10.68
C THR A 465 -2.50 -23.00 -9.77
N VAL A 466 -1.47 -23.81 -10.01
CA VAL A 466 -0.20 -23.78 -9.30
C VAL A 466 0.54 -22.51 -9.68
N ASN A 467 1.01 -21.77 -8.69
CA ASN A 467 1.86 -20.60 -8.88
C ASN A 467 3.17 -20.75 -8.12
N SER A 468 4.17 -20.01 -8.59
CA SER A 468 5.43 -19.86 -7.89
C SER A 468 6.02 -18.48 -8.15
N SER A 469 6.84 -17.99 -7.22
CA SER A 469 7.58 -16.74 -7.33
C SER A 469 8.90 -16.86 -6.59
N THR A 470 9.91 -16.11 -7.01
CA THR A 470 11.25 -16.18 -6.41
C THR A 470 11.83 -14.79 -6.18
N THR A 471 12.59 -14.68 -5.10
CA THR A 471 13.36 -13.48 -4.75
C THR A 471 14.71 -13.40 -5.44
N SER A 472 15.16 -14.51 -6.07
CA SER A 472 16.37 -14.57 -6.87
C SER A 472 16.25 -13.76 -8.16
N LEU A 473 17.37 -13.51 -8.82
CA LEU A 473 17.34 -13.07 -10.21
C LEU A 473 16.67 -14.16 -11.06
N PHE A 474 15.98 -13.75 -12.15
CA PHE A 474 15.23 -14.67 -13.01
C PHE A 474 16.11 -15.80 -13.59
N SER A 475 17.41 -15.54 -13.71
CA SER A 475 18.39 -16.48 -14.23
C SER A 475 18.87 -17.49 -13.20
N ASP A 476 18.72 -17.22 -11.89
CA ASP A 476 19.45 -17.97 -10.86
C ASP A 476 18.66 -19.18 -10.38
N ILE A 477 17.37 -19.02 -10.12
CA ILE A 477 16.45 -20.11 -9.75
C ILE A 477 15.36 -20.21 -10.81
N ILE A 478 15.22 -21.41 -11.37
CA ILE A 478 14.13 -21.77 -12.29
C ILE A 478 13.20 -22.72 -11.56
N VAL A 479 11.92 -22.35 -11.47
CA VAL A 479 10.86 -23.17 -10.89
C VAL A 479 9.95 -23.69 -12.01
N ALA A 480 9.77 -25.00 -12.06
CA ALA A 480 8.92 -25.66 -13.05
C ALA A 480 7.96 -26.65 -12.38
N SER A 481 6.72 -26.71 -12.87
CA SER A 481 5.67 -27.58 -12.37
C SER A 481 4.76 -28.04 -13.49
N GLU A 482 4.46 -29.33 -13.54
CA GLU A 482 3.48 -29.91 -14.46
C GLU A 482 2.67 -31.01 -13.74
N PRO A 483 1.32 -31.03 -13.84
CA PRO A 483 0.46 -30.04 -14.48
C PRO A 483 0.35 -28.73 -13.67
N LYS A 484 0.05 -27.61 -14.34
CA LYS A 484 -0.24 -26.33 -13.67
C LYS A 484 -1.67 -26.23 -13.14
N GLU A 485 -2.63 -26.86 -13.81
CA GLU A 485 -4.03 -26.89 -13.38
C GLU A 485 -4.31 -28.18 -12.61
N LEU A 486 -4.92 -28.05 -11.44
CA LEU A 486 -5.26 -29.16 -10.56
C LEU A 486 -6.77 -29.20 -10.32
N TYR A 487 -7.36 -30.36 -10.55
CA TYR A 487 -8.75 -30.65 -10.20
C TYR A 487 -8.78 -31.54 -8.96
N LEU A 488 -9.35 -31.04 -7.87
CA LEU A 488 -9.28 -31.67 -6.54
C LEU A 488 -10.44 -32.65 -6.29
N ALA A 489 -10.77 -33.49 -7.27
CA ALA A 489 -11.92 -34.43 -7.20
C ALA A 489 -11.82 -35.44 -6.03
N ASP A 490 -10.60 -35.79 -5.60
CA ASP A 490 -10.34 -36.76 -4.52
C ASP A 490 -10.05 -36.07 -3.17
N GLY A 491 -10.35 -34.77 -3.04
CA GLY A 491 -10.09 -33.97 -1.84
C GLY A 491 -8.63 -33.55 -1.63
N SER A 492 -7.69 -34.09 -2.41
CA SER A 492 -6.31 -33.59 -2.48
C SER A 492 -5.62 -33.96 -3.80
N LYS A 493 -4.61 -33.18 -4.18
CA LYS A 493 -3.65 -33.51 -5.26
C LYS A 493 -2.26 -33.09 -4.85
N THR A 494 -1.28 -33.95 -5.12
CA THR A 494 0.14 -33.67 -4.89
C THR A 494 0.88 -33.63 -6.22
N ILE A 495 1.72 -32.63 -6.40
CA ILE A 495 2.58 -32.48 -7.56
C ILE A 495 4.05 -32.29 -7.16
N SER A 496 4.95 -32.63 -8.07
CA SER A 496 6.38 -32.39 -7.92
C SER A 496 6.75 -31.06 -8.57
N ILE A 497 7.28 -30.13 -7.79
CA ILE A 497 7.85 -28.86 -8.23
C ILE A 497 9.36 -29.05 -8.40
N GLN A 498 9.86 -28.80 -9.61
CA GLN A 498 11.29 -28.81 -9.90
C GLN A 498 11.87 -27.42 -9.62
N ILE A 499 12.87 -27.36 -8.76
CA ILE A 499 13.62 -26.14 -8.45
C ILE A 499 15.06 -26.36 -8.87
N THR A 500 15.52 -25.56 -9.83
CA THR A 500 16.86 -25.68 -10.42
C THR A 500 17.67 -24.42 -10.14
N ALA A 501 18.87 -24.59 -9.59
CA ALA A 501 19.88 -23.54 -9.57
C ALA A 501 20.62 -23.54 -10.90
N SER A 502 20.65 -22.42 -11.62
CA SER A 502 21.35 -22.34 -12.90
C SER A 502 22.87 -22.48 -12.74
N ASN A 503 23.56 -22.87 -13.81
CA ASN A 503 25.02 -22.99 -13.81
C ASN A 503 25.75 -21.68 -13.46
N ASP A 504 25.17 -20.55 -13.86
CA ASP A 504 25.72 -19.22 -13.63
C ASP A 504 25.11 -18.52 -12.41
N ALA A 505 24.32 -19.23 -11.60
CA ALA A 505 23.63 -18.65 -10.45
C ALA A 505 24.63 -18.07 -9.45
N LEU A 506 24.24 -16.94 -8.84
CA LEU A 506 24.97 -16.37 -7.71
C LEU A 506 24.69 -17.20 -6.46
N SER A 507 25.73 -17.47 -5.67
CA SER A 507 25.56 -18.12 -4.37
C SER A 507 24.83 -17.16 -3.43
N GLY A 508 23.93 -17.68 -2.61
CA GLY A 508 23.05 -16.87 -1.78
C GLY A 508 21.85 -17.64 -1.25
N THR A 509 21.10 -16.98 -0.38
CA THR A 509 19.87 -17.52 0.21
C THR A 509 18.69 -16.76 -0.37
N HIS A 510 17.72 -17.50 -0.90
CA HIS A 510 16.55 -16.96 -1.57
C HIS A 510 15.28 -17.59 -1.01
N LYS A 511 14.22 -16.79 -0.90
CA LYS A 511 12.87 -17.27 -0.68
C LYS A 511 12.21 -17.62 -2.02
N VAL A 512 11.62 -18.80 -2.08
CA VAL A 512 10.77 -19.26 -3.19
C VAL A 512 9.37 -19.47 -2.64
N LEU A 513 8.40 -18.72 -3.15
CA LEU A 513 6.99 -18.83 -2.84
C LEU A 513 6.38 -19.92 -3.72
N LEU A 514 5.74 -20.91 -3.13
CA LEU A 514 5.02 -21.98 -3.83
C LEU A 514 3.58 -22.04 -3.35
N GLY A 515 2.63 -22.21 -4.26
CA GLY A 515 1.23 -22.23 -3.87
C GLY A 515 0.28 -22.64 -4.98
N ALA A 516 -0.99 -22.38 -4.72
CA ALA A 516 -2.05 -22.49 -5.70
C ALA A 516 -3.08 -21.37 -5.52
N TYR A 517 -3.75 -21.00 -6.60
CA TYR A 517 -4.79 -19.98 -6.59
C TYR A 517 -6.03 -20.42 -7.38
N ASN A 518 -7.17 -19.82 -7.05
CA ASN A 518 -8.37 -19.80 -7.87
C ASN A 518 -8.74 -18.33 -8.18
N ASN A 519 -9.96 -18.08 -8.65
CA ASN A 519 -10.38 -16.73 -9.01
C ASN A 519 -10.50 -15.77 -7.81
N GLU A 520 -10.66 -16.29 -6.59
CA GLU A 520 -10.96 -15.48 -5.40
C GLU A 520 -9.77 -15.34 -4.46
N ILE A 521 -8.94 -16.38 -4.36
CA ILE A 521 -7.82 -16.42 -3.42
C ILE A 521 -6.58 -17.10 -4.00
N ALA A 522 -5.41 -16.73 -3.50
CA ALA A 522 -4.17 -17.48 -3.62
C ALA A 522 -3.68 -17.88 -2.23
N ILE A 523 -3.23 -19.12 -2.08
CA ILE A 523 -2.61 -19.63 -0.85
C ILE A 523 -1.24 -20.17 -1.19
N SER A 524 -0.23 -19.61 -0.54
CA SER A 524 1.17 -19.91 -0.81
C SER A 524 1.99 -20.00 0.47
N GLN A 525 3.13 -20.68 0.40
CA GLN A 525 4.09 -20.80 1.49
C GLN A 525 5.50 -20.69 0.95
N PHE A 526 6.37 -20.03 1.71
CA PHE A 526 7.77 -19.92 1.34
C PHE A 526 8.57 -21.15 1.74
N ILE A 527 9.54 -21.47 0.88
CA ILE A 527 10.69 -22.30 1.24
C ILE A 527 11.98 -21.49 1.07
N THR A 528 13.01 -21.90 1.79
CA THR A 528 14.34 -21.29 1.71
C THR A 528 15.25 -22.11 0.79
N VAL A 529 15.71 -21.51 -0.31
CA VAL A 529 16.66 -22.13 -1.25
C VAL A 529 18.03 -21.49 -1.06
N THR A 530 19.02 -22.28 -0.67
CA THR A 530 20.42 -21.83 -0.57
C THR A 530 21.22 -22.35 -1.75
N ILE A 531 21.82 -21.46 -2.53
CA ILE A 531 22.74 -21.81 -3.62
C ILE A 531 24.17 -21.74 -3.09
N VAL A 532 24.90 -22.85 -3.21
CA VAL A 532 26.31 -22.97 -2.78
C VAL A 532 27.28 -22.98 -3.95
#